data_AF-A0A2N0QP71-F1
#
_entry.id   AF-A0A2N0QP71-F1
#
_cell.length_a   1.000
_cell.length_b   1.000
_cell.length_c   1.000
_cell.angle_alpha   90.00
_cell.angle_beta   90.00
_cell.angle_gamma   90.00
#
_symmetry.space_group_name_H-M   'P 1'
#
loop_
_entity.id
_entity.type
_entity.pdbx_description
1 polymer ?
#
loop_
_entity_poly.entity_id
_entity_poly.type
_entity_poly.pdbx_seq_one_letter_code
_entity_poly.pdbx_strand_id
1 'polypeptide(L)'
;MVSIQPNVSNLKPPVIWMPKSIEKVIELKHQFGSNASFVSGATLLQLQWQNGHILPHHLLSLENIPTLKEMKMDVEKKHVSIGSMVTLAQCRFEPLFKKSLPILFEAVKTIAAPAVRNRATIGGNIMGGVGDLIPLLITLNAKLVISENRTIKTIELYEWVQRKEEFK
;
A
#
# COMPACT_ATOMS: atom_id res chain seq x y z
N MET A 1 -11.15 30.60 -24.09
CA MET A 1 -10.21 29.61 -24.67
C MET A 1 -8.95 29.63 -23.81
N VAL A 2 -8.57 28.51 -23.20
CA VAL A 2 -7.32 28.42 -22.42
C VAL A 2 -6.30 27.69 -23.29
N SER A 3 -5.16 28.34 -23.52
CA SER A 3 -4.02 27.78 -24.25
C SER A 3 -2.86 27.62 -23.28
N ILE A 4 -2.25 26.43 -23.25
CA ILE A 4 -1.14 26.09 -22.37
C ILE A 4 0.01 25.63 -23.25
N GLN A 5 1.17 26.29 -23.14
CA GLN A 5 2.41 25.77 -23.71
C GLN A 5 3.00 24.74 -22.75
N PRO A 6 3.21 23.49 -23.17
CA PRO A 6 3.76 22.49 -22.30
C PRO A 6 5.25 22.77 -22.09
N ASN A 7 5.65 23.04 -20.86
CA ASN A 7 7.06 23.04 -20.46
C ASN A 7 7.47 21.58 -20.25
N VAL A 8 7.81 20.88 -21.35
CA VAL A 8 8.19 19.46 -21.28
C VAL A 8 9.67 19.39 -20.92
N SER A 9 9.97 19.24 -19.63
CA SER A 9 11.27 18.72 -19.19
C SER A 9 11.51 17.35 -19.85
N ASN A 10 12.75 17.07 -20.29
CA ASN A 10 13.21 15.82 -20.94
C ASN A 10 13.07 14.52 -20.11
N LEU A 11 12.16 14.45 -19.14
CA LEU A 11 11.89 13.27 -18.34
C LEU A 11 11.04 12.28 -19.15
N LYS A 12 11.57 11.09 -19.42
CA LYS A 12 10.77 9.98 -19.94
C LYS A 12 9.72 9.59 -18.88
N PRO A 13 8.42 9.59 -19.21
CA PRO A 13 7.39 9.20 -18.25
C PRO A 13 7.57 7.74 -17.85
N PRO A 14 7.22 7.36 -16.60
CA PRO A 14 7.32 5.98 -16.17
C PRO A 14 6.31 5.09 -16.92
N VAL A 15 6.70 3.84 -17.14
CA VAL A 15 5.82 2.79 -17.67
C VAL A 15 5.02 2.17 -16.53
N ILE A 16 3.70 2.17 -16.65
CA ILE A 16 2.79 1.57 -15.66
C ILE A 16 2.38 0.18 -16.11
N TRP A 17 2.61 -0.81 -15.25
CA TRP A 17 2.23 -2.20 -15.44
C TRP A 17 1.01 -2.52 -14.57
N MET A 18 0.03 -3.24 -15.10
CA MET A 18 -1.21 -3.57 -14.38
C MET A 18 -1.45 -5.10 -14.33
N PRO A 19 -0.56 -5.87 -13.67
CA PRO A 19 -0.74 -7.31 -13.51
C PRO A 19 -2.00 -7.65 -12.72
N LYS A 20 -2.53 -8.86 -12.95
CA LYS A 20 -3.75 -9.36 -12.30
C LYS A 20 -3.47 -10.40 -11.22
N SER A 21 -2.21 -10.73 -10.96
CA SER A 21 -1.81 -11.73 -9.96
C SER A 21 -0.52 -11.32 -9.24
N ILE A 22 -0.35 -11.88 -8.04
CA ILE A 22 0.85 -11.67 -7.21
C ILE A 22 2.09 -12.25 -7.89
N GLU A 23 1.95 -13.42 -8.51
CA GLU A 23 3.04 -14.11 -9.19
C GLU A 23 3.58 -13.25 -10.33
N LYS A 24 2.69 -12.63 -11.12
CA LYS A 24 3.12 -11.79 -12.22
C LYS A 24 3.78 -10.49 -11.74
N VAL A 25 3.32 -9.90 -10.65
CA VAL A 25 3.93 -8.66 -10.14
C VAL A 25 5.32 -8.93 -9.54
N ILE A 26 5.49 -10.08 -8.88
CA ILE A 26 6.80 -10.55 -8.38
C ILE A 26 7.74 -10.81 -9.55
N GLU A 27 7.29 -11.51 -10.61
CA GLU A 27 8.09 -11.75 -11.82
C GLU A 27 8.60 -10.44 -12.44
N LEU A 28 7.74 -9.44 -12.61
CA LEU A 28 8.12 -8.13 -13.14
C LEU A 28 9.08 -7.38 -12.19
N LYS A 29 8.88 -7.50 -10.87
CA LYS A 29 9.80 -6.91 -9.89
C LYS A 29 11.19 -7.54 -9.97
N HIS A 30 11.30 -8.86 -10.15
CA HIS A 30 12.59 -9.51 -10.40
C HIS A 30 13.21 -9.09 -11.73
N GLN A 31 12.40 -9.01 -12.79
CA GLN A 31 12.88 -8.63 -14.12
C GLN A 31 13.47 -7.22 -14.16
N PHE A 32 12.81 -6.26 -13.51
CA PHE A 32 13.21 -4.84 -13.55
C PHE A 32 14.06 -4.40 -12.36
N GLY A 33 14.17 -5.21 -11.30
CA GLY A 33 15.03 -4.97 -10.15
C GLY A 33 14.74 -3.64 -9.43
N SER A 34 15.78 -2.84 -9.21
CA SER A 34 15.70 -1.53 -8.56
C SER A 34 15.01 -0.46 -9.41
N ASN A 35 14.85 -0.69 -10.72
CA ASN A 35 14.15 0.23 -11.62
C ASN A 35 12.62 0.07 -11.60
N ALA A 36 12.12 -0.88 -10.80
CA ALA A 36 10.70 -1.07 -10.55
C ALA A 36 10.30 -0.83 -9.09
N SER A 37 9.13 -0.22 -8.90
CA SER A 37 8.52 -0.09 -7.59
C SER A 37 7.06 -0.52 -7.62
N PHE A 38 6.63 -1.17 -6.53
CA PHE A 38 5.22 -1.50 -6.33
C PHE A 38 4.42 -0.24 -6.05
N VAL A 39 3.24 -0.13 -6.68
CA VAL A 39 2.36 1.02 -6.52
C VAL A 39 0.99 0.57 -6.06
N SER A 40 0.58 1.12 -4.93
CA SER A 40 -0.78 1.00 -4.40
C SER A 40 -1.60 2.26 -4.71
N GLY A 41 -1.96 3.04 -3.69
CA GLY A 41 -2.68 4.30 -3.80
C GLY A 41 -1.89 5.46 -4.39
N ALA A 42 -0.57 5.32 -4.52
CA ALA A 42 0.39 6.31 -5.01
C ALA A 42 0.43 7.66 -4.29
N THR A 43 -0.27 7.85 -3.16
CA THR A 43 -0.37 9.15 -2.49
C THR A 43 0.98 9.67 -1.97
N LEU A 44 1.77 8.80 -1.34
CA LEU A 44 3.13 9.16 -0.90
C LEU A 44 4.09 9.32 -2.09
N LEU A 45 3.98 8.45 -3.10
CA LEU A 45 4.80 8.51 -4.32
C LEU A 45 4.57 9.83 -5.07
N GLN A 46 3.32 10.27 -5.18
CA GLN A 46 2.95 11.54 -5.79
C GLN A 46 3.56 12.73 -5.04
N LEU A 47 3.50 12.73 -3.70
CA LEU A 47 4.09 13.77 -2.88
C LEU A 47 5.61 13.82 -3.03
N GLN A 48 6.27 12.65 -3.02
CA GLN A 48 7.71 12.55 -3.24
C GLN A 48 8.13 13.09 -4.62
N TRP A 49 7.36 12.77 -5.66
CA TRP A 49 7.61 13.27 -6.99
C TRP A 49 7.46 14.80 -7.08
N GLN A 50 6.44 15.37 -6.45
CA GLN A 50 6.26 16.82 -6.33
C GLN A 50 7.42 17.49 -5.59
N ASN A 51 8.03 16.80 -4.63
CA ASN A 51 9.22 17.26 -3.90
C ASN A 51 10.54 17.00 -4.67
N GLY A 52 10.47 16.60 -5.94
CA GLY A 52 11.63 16.43 -6.81
C GLY A 52 12.30 15.06 -6.74
N HIS A 53 11.70 14.08 -6.07
CA HIS A 53 12.24 12.71 -6.09
C HIS A 53 12.04 12.09 -7.47
N ILE A 54 13.05 11.34 -7.93
CA ILE A 54 13.01 10.63 -9.20
C ILE A 54 12.08 9.42 -9.06
N LEU A 55 11.10 9.32 -9.96
CA LEU A 55 10.25 8.14 -10.06
C LEU A 55 11.02 6.96 -10.68
N PRO A 56 10.83 5.73 -10.18
CA PRO A 56 11.27 4.52 -10.88
C PRO A 56 10.66 4.46 -12.29
N HIS A 57 11.41 3.95 -13.26
CA HIS A 57 10.93 3.88 -14.64
C HIS A 57 9.77 2.89 -14.82
N HIS A 58 9.68 1.86 -13.96
CA HIS A 58 8.62 0.86 -13.99
C HIS A 58 7.77 0.94 -12.72
N LEU A 59 6.49 1.29 -12.88
CA LEU A 59 5.53 1.32 -11.78
C LEU A 59 4.63 0.08 -11.87
N LEU A 60 4.69 -0.77 -10.87
CA LEU A 60 3.97 -2.03 -10.82
C LEU A 60 2.67 -1.85 -10.02
N SER A 61 1.58 -1.52 -10.69
CA SER A 61 0.28 -1.30 -10.03
C SER A 61 -0.27 -2.61 -9.46
N LEU A 62 -0.63 -2.57 -8.19
CA LEU A 62 -1.27 -3.68 -7.47
C LEU A 62 -2.81 -3.64 -7.56
N GLU A 63 -3.37 -2.61 -8.21
CA GLU A 63 -4.80 -2.32 -8.21
C GLU A 63 -5.65 -3.41 -8.88
N ASN A 64 -5.09 -4.20 -9.79
CA ASN A 64 -5.85 -5.24 -10.50
C ASN A 64 -5.72 -6.64 -9.88
N ILE A 65 -5.15 -6.77 -8.67
CA ILE A 65 -4.98 -8.04 -7.96
C ILE A 65 -6.10 -8.19 -6.92
N PRO A 66 -7.15 -9.01 -7.16
CA PRO A 66 -8.33 -9.04 -6.30
C PRO A 66 -8.03 -9.53 -4.88
N THR A 67 -7.14 -10.51 -4.73
CA THR A 67 -6.77 -11.10 -3.43
C THR A 67 -6.16 -10.07 -2.47
N LEU A 68 -5.53 -9.01 -2.98
CA LEU A 68 -4.97 -7.93 -2.16
C LEU A 68 -6.04 -6.94 -1.67
N LYS A 69 -7.29 -7.03 -2.16
CA LYS A 69 -8.42 -6.16 -1.75
C LYS A 69 -9.35 -6.84 -0.76
N GLU A 70 -9.11 -8.10 -0.42
CA GLU A 70 -9.98 -8.88 0.44
C GLU A 70 -9.88 -8.43 1.91
N MET A 71 -11.00 -8.56 2.62
CA MET A 71 -11.09 -8.40 4.06
C MET A 71 -11.82 -9.62 4.61
N LYS A 72 -11.24 -10.31 5.59
CA LYS A 72 -11.84 -11.51 6.17
C LYS A 72 -11.78 -11.46 7.68
N MET A 73 -12.81 -11.98 8.33
CA MET A 73 -12.81 -12.23 9.77
C MET A 73 -12.93 -13.73 10.00
N ASP A 74 -12.00 -14.27 10.77
CA ASP A 74 -12.07 -15.60 11.35
C ASP A 74 -12.61 -15.44 12.78
N VAL A 75 -13.90 -15.77 12.96
CA VAL A 75 -14.60 -15.59 14.24
C VAL A 75 -14.06 -16.56 15.30
N GLU A 76 -13.73 -17.79 14.90
CA GLU A 76 -13.22 -18.82 15.81
C GLU A 76 -11.85 -18.44 16.35
N LYS A 77 -10.97 -17.95 15.48
CA LYS A 77 -9.61 -17.52 15.86
C LYS A 77 -9.54 -16.07 16.33
N LYS A 78 -10.67 -15.35 16.35
CA LYS A 78 -10.76 -13.93 16.68
C LYS A 78 -9.73 -13.09 15.91
N HIS A 79 -9.57 -13.40 14.63
CA HIS A 79 -8.55 -12.81 13.78
C HIS A 79 -9.19 -12.07 12.61
N VAL A 80 -8.61 -10.94 12.22
CA VAL A 80 -9.06 -10.16 11.07
C VAL A 80 -7.89 -9.99 10.12
N SER A 81 -8.07 -10.37 8.86
CA SER A 81 -7.10 -10.14 7.80
C SER A 81 -7.59 -9.02 6.88
N ILE A 82 -6.65 -8.14 6.53
CA ILE A 82 -6.91 -6.95 5.74
C ILE A 82 -5.92 -6.95 4.57
N GLY A 83 -6.44 -6.96 3.35
CA GLY A 83 -5.62 -6.90 2.15
C GLY A 83 -4.85 -5.59 2.03
N SER A 84 -3.64 -5.66 1.46
CA SER A 84 -2.73 -4.51 1.32
C SER A 84 -3.29 -3.39 0.42
N MET A 85 -4.25 -3.70 -0.45
CA MET A 85 -4.94 -2.77 -1.35
C MET A 85 -6.29 -2.28 -0.81
N VAL A 86 -6.67 -2.65 0.41
CA VAL A 86 -7.81 -2.03 1.09
C VAL A 86 -7.47 -0.58 1.39
N THR A 87 -8.33 0.33 0.93
CA THR A 87 -8.16 1.78 1.16
C THR A 87 -8.51 2.16 2.59
N LEU A 88 -7.93 3.25 3.08
CA LEU A 88 -8.32 3.83 4.37
C LEU A 88 -9.81 4.19 4.38
N ALA A 89 -10.34 4.71 3.28
CA ALA A 89 -11.77 4.98 3.16
C ALA A 89 -12.62 3.70 3.33
N GLN A 90 -12.23 2.57 2.73
CA GLN A 90 -12.95 1.30 2.90
C GLN A 90 -12.94 0.82 4.36
N CYS A 91 -11.81 0.95 5.07
CA CYS A 91 -11.75 0.62 6.50
C CYS A 91 -12.76 1.39 7.34
N ARG A 92 -13.17 2.58 6.90
CA ARG A 92 -14.20 3.38 7.56
C ARG A 92 -15.61 2.83 7.31
N PHE A 93 -15.91 2.35 6.11
CA PHE A 93 -17.28 1.99 5.76
C PHE A 93 -17.60 0.51 5.93
N GLU A 94 -16.59 -0.34 6.13
CA GLU A 94 -16.79 -1.78 6.27
C GLU A 94 -17.44 -2.12 7.63
N PRO A 95 -18.67 -2.70 7.65
CA PRO A 95 -19.37 -3.04 8.89
C PRO A 95 -18.58 -4.00 9.78
N LEU A 96 -17.75 -4.86 9.16
CA LEU A 96 -16.84 -5.80 9.80
C LEU A 96 -15.92 -5.10 10.81
N PHE A 97 -15.26 -4.01 10.41
CA PHE A 97 -14.33 -3.28 11.27
C PHE A 97 -15.03 -2.48 12.34
N LYS A 98 -16.21 -1.92 12.03
CA LYS A 98 -16.96 -1.15 13.03
C LYS A 98 -17.28 -1.98 14.28
N LYS A 99 -17.52 -3.28 14.11
CA LYS A 99 -17.80 -4.19 15.24
C LYS A 99 -16.53 -4.79 15.84
N SER A 100 -15.59 -5.25 15.01
CA SER A 100 -14.47 -6.06 15.48
C SER A 100 -13.17 -5.28 15.73
N LEU A 101 -13.00 -4.12 15.09
CA LEU A 101 -11.81 -3.25 15.21
C LEU A 101 -12.22 -1.77 15.30
N PRO A 102 -13.01 -1.37 16.33
CA PRO A 102 -13.53 -0.01 16.43
C PRO A 102 -12.41 1.05 16.51
N ILE A 103 -11.27 0.72 17.12
CA ILE A 103 -10.13 1.63 17.23
C ILE A 103 -9.48 1.94 15.86
N LEU A 104 -9.47 0.98 14.93
CA LEU A 104 -9.00 1.21 13.57
C LEU A 104 -9.92 2.19 12.83
N PHE A 105 -11.24 2.02 13.00
CA PHE A 105 -12.22 2.92 12.44
C PHE A 105 -12.06 4.36 12.95
N GLU A 106 -11.85 4.55 14.26
CA GLU A 106 -11.62 5.89 14.83
C GLU A 106 -10.30 6.52 14.36
N ALA A 107 -9.20 5.76 14.36
CA ALA A 107 -7.91 6.26 13.91
C ALA A 107 -7.94 6.70 12.44
N VAL A 108 -8.57 5.91 11.56
CA VAL A 108 -8.64 6.25 10.14
C VAL A 108 -9.39 7.55 9.85
N LYS A 109 -10.32 7.98 10.72
CA LYS A 109 -11.01 9.27 10.55
C LYS A 109 -10.07 10.47 10.69
N THR A 110 -9.00 10.35 11.46
CA THR A 110 -8.07 11.45 11.74
C THR A 110 -6.92 11.51 10.74
N ILE A 111 -6.71 10.46 9.94
CA ILE A 111 -5.60 10.36 8.99
C ILE A 111 -5.94 11.07 7.67
N ALA A 112 -5.15 12.10 7.33
CA ALA A 112 -5.18 12.82 6.06
C ALA A 112 -6.54 13.46 5.67
N ALA A 113 -6.63 14.03 4.47
CA ALA A 113 -7.88 14.53 3.90
C ALA A 113 -8.72 13.40 3.26
N PRO A 114 -10.04 13.56 3.08
CA PRO A 114 -10.89 12.55 2.46
C PRO A 114 -10.38 12.02 1.10
N ALA A 115 -9.90 12.91 0.23
CA ALA A 115 -9.37 12.54 -1.08
C ALA A 115 -8.14 11.63 -1.00
N VAL A 116 -7.25 11.88 -0.02
CA VAL A 116 -6.08 11.03 0.24
C VAL A 116 -6.54 9.67 0.76
N ARG A 117 -7.48 9.60 1.71
CA ARG A 117 -8.00 8.33 2.25
C ARG A 117 -8.67 7.43 1.21
N ASN A 118 -9.31 8.03 0.20
CA ASN A 118 -9.95 7.30 -0.89
C ASN A 118 -8.93 6.57 -1.79
N ARG A 119 -7.65 6.95 -1.73
CA ARG A 119 -6.57 6.35 -2.53
C ARG A 119 -5.57 5.60 -1.67
N ALA A 120 -5.17 6.15 -0.53
CA ALA A 120 -4.21 5.55 0.39
C ALA A 120 -4.70 4.17 0.85
N THR A 121 -3.83 3.17 0.77
CA THR A 121 -4.13 1.80 1.19
C THR A 121 -3.42 1.45 2.49
N ILE A 122 -3.91 0.43 3.19
CA ILE A 122 -3.26 -0.12 4.39
C ILE A 122 -1.82 -0.52 4.07
N GLY A 123 -1.61 -1.26 2.97
CA GLY A 123 -0.28 -1.68 2.54
C GLY A 123 0.63 -0.50 2.18
N GLY A 124 0.10 0.53 1.51
CA GLY A 124 0.87 1.73 1.19
C GLY A 124 1.24 2.55 2.43
N ASN A 125 0.33 2.63 3.42
CA ASN A 125 0.59 3.30 4.68
C ASN A 125 1.70 2.60 5.47
N ILE A 126 1.67 1.27 5.54
CA ILE A 126 2.70 0.46 6.21
C ILE A 126 4.02 0.52 5.44
N MET A 127 4.04 0.12 4.17
CA MET A 127 5.28 0.01 3.37
C MET A 127 5.93 1.36 3.07
N GLY A 128 5.16 2.47 3.15
CA GLY A 128 5.73 3.81 3.15
C GLY A 128 6.65 4.08 4.35
N GLY A 129 6.56 3.28 5.41
CA GLY A 129 7.48 3.27 6.55
C GLY A 129 7.36 4.46 7.52
N VAL A 130 6.45 5.38 7.22
CA VAL A 130 6.14 6.60 8.00
C VAL A 130 4.63 6.81 8.17
N GLY A 131 3.82 5.80 7.86
CA GLY A 131 2.37 5.92 7.88
C GLY A 131 1.77 5.91 9.29
N ASP A 132 0.74 6.73 9.48
CA ASP A 132 0.07 6.96 10.77
C ASP A 132 -0.59 5.70 11.37
N LEU A 133 -0.88 4.66 10.57
CA LEU A 133 -1.44 3.41 11.09
C LEU A 133 -0.38 2.49 11.73
N ILE A 134 0.91 2.70 11.46
CA ILE A 134 1.96 1.80 11.94
C ILE A 134 1.92 1.66 13.47
N PRO A 135 1.89 2.75 14.28
CA PRO A 135 1.83 2.63 15.74
C PRO A 135 0.58 1.89 16.21
N LEU A 136 -0.59 2.21 15.65
CA LEU A 136 -1.84 1.52 16.00
C LEU A 136 -1.75 0.02 15.72
N LEU A 137 -1.31 -0.35 14.53
CA LEU A 137 -1.22 -1.76 14.13
C LEU A 137 -0.20 -2.52 14.99
N ILE A 138 0.87 -1.87 15.46
CA ILE A 138 1.78 -2.44 16.46
C ILE A 138 1.05 -2.71 17.78
N THR A 139 0.25 -1.76 18.29
CA THR A 139 -0.52 -1.98 19.54
C THR A 139 -1.55 -3.10 19.42
N LEU A 140 -1.99 -3.41 18.20
CA LEU A 140 -2.89 -4.51 17.89
C LEU A 140 -2.16 -5.83 17.61
N ASN A 141 -0.84 -5.90 17.82
CA ASN A 141 0.00 -7.05 17.49
C ASN A 141 -0.19 -7.54 16.05
N ALA A 142 -0.29 -6.59 15.12
CA ALA A 142 -0.48 -6.93 13.72
C ALA A 142 0.74 -7.65 13.14
N LYS A 143 0.47 -8.62 12.27
CA LYS A 143 1.49 -9.35 11.51
C LYS A 143 1.35 -9.02 10.02
N LEU A 144 2.49 -8.94 9.34
CA LEU A 144 2.55 -8.80 7.89
C LEU A 144 2.71 -10.17 7.25
N VAL A 145 1.88 -10.44 6.23
CA VAL A 145 2.01 -11.60 5.36
C VAL A 145 2.68 -11.14 4.07
N ILE A 146 3.93 -11.54 3.88
CA ILE A 146 4.80 -11.09 2.79
C ILE A 146 4.99 -12.26 1.81
N SER A 147 4.76 -12.00 0.52
CA SER A 147 5.05 -12.96 -0.54
C SER A 147 6.39 -12.62 -1.19
N GLU A 148 7.32 -13.58 -1.18
CA GLU A 148 8.67 -13.44 -1.71
C GLU A 148 9.08 -14.73 -2.41
N ASN A 149 9.53 -14.68 -3.68
CA ASN A 149 10.00 -15.86 -4.41
C ASN A 149 9.03 -17.06 -4.39
N ARG A 150 7.71 -16.81 -4.48
CA ARG A 150 6.63 -17.80 -4.33
C ARG A 150 6.52 -18.45 -2.94
N THR A 151 7.28 -17.97 -1.96
CA THR A 151 7.11 -18.31 -0.55
C THR A 151 6.26 -17.26 0.15
N ILE A 152 5.60 -17.64 1.24
CA ILE A 152 4.85 -16.74 2.10
C ILE A 152 5.52 -16.75 3.46
N LYS A 153 5.88 -15.57 3.95
CA LYS A 153 6.44 -15.35 5.29
C LYS A 153 5.49 -14.51 6.11
N THR A 154 5.44 -14.77 7.40
CA THR A 154 4.71 -13.93 8.36
C THR A 154 5.73 -13.32 9.30
N ILE A 155 5.68 -12.00 9.48
CA ILE A 155 6.57 -11.24 10.36
C ILE A 155 5.72 -10.32 11.25
N GLU A 156 6.11 -10.15 12.51
CA GLU A 156 5.47 -9.16 13.39
C GLU A 156 5.72 -7.75 12.82
N LEU A 157 4.69 -6.89 12.79
CA LEU A 157 4.85 -5.53 12.25
C LEU A 157 5.94 -4.76 13.01
N TYR A 158 6.04 -4.96 14.32
CA TYR A 158 7.08 -4.34 15.15
C TYR A 158 8.49 -4.73 14.68
N GLU A 159 8.71 -6.02 14.42
CA GLU A 159 9.99 -6.52 13.89
C GLU A 159 10.27 -5.95 12.50
N TRP A 160 9.25 -5.91 11.64
CA TRP A 160 9.40 -5.32 10.31
C TRP A 160 9.83 -3.85 10.37
N VAL A 161 9.25 -3.04 11.27
CA VAL A 161 9.63 -1.62 11.40
C VAL A 161 11.11 -1.43 11.75
N GLN A 162 11.67 -2.31 12.57
CA GLN A 162 13.09 -2.29 12.94
C GLN A 162 14.02 -2.64 11.78
N ARG A 163 13.52 -3.42 10.80
CA ARG A 163 14.30 -4.01 9.70
C ARG A 163 13.85 -3.53 8.32
N LYS A 164 13.01 -2.50 8.25
CA LYS A 164 12.31 -2.07 7.01
C LYS A 164 13.22 -1.75 5.83
N GLU A 165 14.47 -1.39 6.08
CA GLU A 165 15.49 -1.15 5.05
C GLU A 165 15.88 -2.43 4.28
N GLU A 166 15.68 -3.61 4.86
CA GLU A 166 15.90 -4.91 4.21
C GLU A 166 14.80 -5.27 3.18
N PHE A 167 13.68 -4.53 3.18
CA PHE A 167 12.47 -4.83 2.39
C PHE A 167 12.21 -3.82 1.25
N LYS A 168 13.20 -2.98 0.90
CA LYS A 168 13.09 -1.97 -0.17
C LYS A 168 13.49 -2.51 -1.55
#